data_AF-A0A221NVZ8-F1
#
_entry.id   AF-A0A221NVZ8-F1
#
_cell.length_a   1.000
_cell.length_b   1.000
_cell.length_c   1.000
_cell.angle_alpha   90.00
_cell.angle_beta   90.00
_cell.angle_gamma   90.00
#
_symmetry.space_group_name_H-M   'P 1'
#
loop_
_entity.id
_entity.type
_entity.pdbx_description
1 polymer ?
#
loop_
_entity_poly.entity_id
_entity_poly.type
_entity_poly.pdbx_seq_one_letter_code
_entity_poly.pdbx_strand_id
1 'polypeptide(L)'
;MPQITIDYTDGLVDAGFDIVGFAKALHGAAVEVTGATSKSCTSLFRPSEGTLVGYRDAEEDSYAVVHVIIGLLAGRSAETKARLTETALELLRTHVAQEDFTLHASAEVRDLDASYRKFDR
;
A
#
# COMPACT_ATOMS: atom_id res chain seq x y z
N MET A 1 14.84 -1.25 -4.42
CA MET A 1 14.05 -2.41 -4.91
C MET A 1 12.90 -2.63 -3.96
N PRO A 2 11.75 -1.98 -4.21
CA PRO A 2 10.55 -2.15 -3.40
C PRO A 2 9.80 -3.43 -3.78
N GLN A 3 9.49 -4.25 -2.79
CA GLN A 3 8.48 -5.31 -2.85
C GLN A 3 7.26 -4.83 -2.07
N ILE A 4 6.19 -4.50 -2.77
CA ILE A 4 5.00 -3.88 -2.20
C ILE A 4 3.85 -4.88 -2.18
N THR A 5 3.12 -4.91 -1.09
CA THR A 5 1.87 -5.65 -0.97
C THR A 5 0.77 -4.69 -0.57
N ILE A 6 -0.38 -4.79 -1.23
CA ILE A 6 -1.55 -3.95 -0.98
C ILE A 6 -2.71 -4.90 -0.67
N ASP A 7 -3.06 -4.98 0.60
CA ASP A 7 -4.25 -5.68 1.09
C ASP A 7 -5.40 -4.70 1.13
N TYR A 8 -6.57 -5.12 0.66
CA TYR A 8 -7.74 -4.25 0.61
C TYR A 8 -9.04 -5.03 0.77
N THR A 9 -10.09 -4.40 1.31
CA THR A 9 -11.44 -4.97 1.35
C THR A 9 -11.91 -5.34 -0.06
N ASP A 10 -12.46 -6.55 -0.22
CA ASP A 10 -13.03 -6.98 -1.50
C ASP A 10 -14.15 -6.02 -2.00
N GLY A 11 -14.28 -5.88 -3.31
CA GLY A 11 -15.21 -4.91 -3.93
C GLY A 11 -14.78 -3.44 -3.90
N LEU A 12 -13.71 -3.08 -3.18
CA LEU A 12 -13.24 -1.69 -3.09
C LEU A 12 -12.78 -1.13 -4.46
N VAL A 13 -12.23 -1.97 -5.34
CA VAL A 13 -11.85 -1.57 -6.71
C VAL A 13 -13.09 -1.21 -7.53
N ASP A 14 -14.17 -1.99 -7.40
CA ASP A 14 -15.44 -1.70 -8.06
C ASP A 14 -16.10 -0.44 -7.48
N ALA A 15 -15.88 -0.18 -6.20
CA ALA A 15 -16.25 1.06 -5.51
C ALA A 15 -15.31 2.25 -5.83
N GLY A 16 -14.47 2.15 -6.88
CA GLY A 16 -13.73 3.30 -7.41
C GLY A 16 -12.32 3.50 -6.87
N PHE A 17 -11.74 2.53 -6.17
CA PHE A 17 -10.31 2.56 -5.87
C PHE A 17 -9.47 2.34 -7.14
N ASP A 18 -8.78 3.37 -7.61
CA ASP A 18 -7.79 3.28 -8.69
C ASP A 18 -6.49 2.61 -8.19
N ILE A 19 -6.57 1.31 -7.95
CA ILE A 19 -5.46 0.52 -7.38
C ILE A 19 -4.22 0.50 -8.30
N VAL A 20 -4.43 0.53 -9.62
CA VAL A 20 -3.33 0.54 -10.60
C VAL A 20 -2.65 1.89 -10.65
N GLY A 21 -3.40 3.00 -10.67
CA GLY A 21 -2.85 4.34 -10.58
C GLY A 21 -2.13 4.57 -9.26
N PHE A 22 -2.73 4.13 -8.15
CA PHE A 22 -2.10 4.15 -6.83
C PHE A 22 -0.75 3.44 -6.83
N ALA A 23 -0.70 2.19 -7.35
CA ALA A 23 0.53 1.42 -7.38
C ALA A 23 1.63 2.09 -8.22
N LYS A 24 1.28 2.69 -9.37
CA LYS A 24 2.22 3.43 -10.22
C LYS A 24 2.73 4.69 -9.52
N ALA A 25 1.86 5.44 -8.86
CA ALA A 25 2.24 6.62 -8.10
C ALA A 25 3.17 6.26 -6.93
N LEU A 26 2.86 5.17 -6.21
CA LEU A 26 3.69 4.67 -5.13
C LEU A 26 5.06 4.17 -5.62
N HIS A 27 5.12 3.54 -6.81
CA HIS A 27 6.39 3.20 -7.45
C HIS A 27 7.24 4.44 -7.74
N GLY A 28 6.62 5.51 -8.26
CA GLY A 28 7.27 6.80 -8.48
C GLY A 28 7.83 7.40 -7.19
N ALA A 29 6.99 7.49 -6.15
CA ALA A 29 7.39 7.97 -4.83
C ALA A 29 8.53 7.15 -4.23
N ALA A 30 8.48 5.82 -4.33
CA ALA A 30 9.54 4.95 -3.82
C ALA A 30 10.87 5.18 -4.55
N VAL A 31 10.85 5.39 -5.87
CA VAL A 31 12.05 5.74 -6.66
C VAL A 31 12.63 7.06 -6.21
N GLU A 32 11.80 8.10 -6.11
CA GLU A 32 12.21 9.45 -5.72
C GLU A 32 12.75 9.49 -4.28
N VAL A 33 12.00 8.95 -3.33
CA VAL A 33 12.30 9.04 -1.90
C VAL A 33 13.50 8.18 -1.51
N THR A 34 13.67 7.01 -2.13
CA THR A 34 14.66 6.00 -1.70
C THR A 34 15.83 5.82 -2.67
N GLY A 35 15.78 6.43 -3.85
CA GLY A 35 16.74 6.18 -4.94
C GLY A 35 16.66 4.77 -5.50
N ALA A 36 15.52 4.08 -5.37
CA ALA A 36 15.32 2.78 -5.97
C ALA A 36 15.23 2.89 -7.50
N THR A 37 15.54 1.81 -8.22
CA THR A 37 15.31 1.72 -9.66
C THR A 37 13.85 1.37 -9.97
N SER A 38 13.23 2.09 -10.90
CA SER A 38 11.83 1.86 -11.32
C SER A 38 11.56 0.44 -11.81
N LYS A 39 12.48 -0.14 -12.58
CA LYS A 39 12.40 -1.55 -13.06
C LYS A 39 12.39 -2.61 -11.95
N SER A 40 12.65 -2.20 -10.71
CA SER A 40 12.73 -3.09 -9.54
C SER A 40 11.55 -2.96 -8.59
N CYS A 41 10.57 -2.12 -8.92
CA CYS A 41 9.35 -1.95 -8.14
C CYS A 41 8.35 -3.03 -8.55
N THR A 42 7.91 -3.80 -7.56
CA THR A 42 6.91 -4.86 -7.74
C THR A 42 5.78 -4.64 -6.74
N SER A 43 4.54 -4.72 -7.19
CA SER A 43 3.36 -4.68 -6.33
C SER A 43 2.52 -5.94 -6.50
N LEU A 44 2.07 -6.51 -5.39
CA LEU A 44 1.05 -7.56 -5.34
C LEU A 44 -0.23 -7.00 -4.73
N PHE A 45 -1.36 -7.20 -5.41
CA PHE A 45 -2.68 -6.80 -4.95
C PHE A 45 -3.38 -8.01 -4.30
N ARG A 46 -3.90 -7.85 -3.09
CA ARG A 46 -4.55 -8.90 -2.31
C ARG A 46 -5.94 -8.43 -1.84
N PRO A 47 -7.02 -8.75 -2.57
CA PRO A 47 -8.37 -8.53 -2.04
C PRO A 47 -8.61 -9.45 -0.84
N SER A 48 -9.28 -8.94 0.18
CA SER A 48 -9.65 -9.65 1.40
C SER A 48 -11.14 -9.88 1.44
N GLU A 49 -11.56 -11.15 1.39
CA GLU A 49 -12.97 -11.58 1.46
C GLU A 49 -13.63 -11.23 2.80
N GLY A 50 -12.82 -11.05 3.85
CA GLY A 50 -13.29 -10.67 5.18
C GLY A 50 -12.53 -9.47 5.70
N THR A 51 -13.26 -8.44 6.15
CA THR A 51 -12.69 -7.30 6.87
C THR A 51 -13.60 -6.93 8.02
N LEU A 52 -13.00 -6.57 9.16
CA LEU A 52 -13.70 -6.13 10.35
C LEU A 52 -12.97 -4.94 10.95
N VAL A 53 -13.72 -3.89 11.29
CA VAL A 53 -13.19 -2.70 11.96
C VAL A 53 -13.81 -2.59 13.35
N GLY A 54 -12.97 -2.72 14.38
CA GLY A 54 -13.42 -2.68 15.77
C GLY A 54 -14.39 -3.83 16.10
N TYR A 55 -15.43 -3.52 16.86
CA TYR A 55 -16.50 -4.46 17.24
C TYR A 55 -17.79 -4.28 16.41
N ARG A 56 -17.71 -3.59 15.26
CA ARG A 56 -18.89 -3.22 14.47
C ARG A 56 -19.22 -4.32 13.46
N ASP A 57 -20.46 -4.77 13.45
CA ASP A 57 -20.98 -5.59 12.35
C ASP A 57 -21.08 -4.73 11.07
N ALA A 58 -20.84 -5.33 9.91
CA ALA A 58 -20.73 -4.64 8.63
C ALA A 58 -22.01 -3.90 8.18
N GLU A 59 -23.14 -4.09 8.87
CA GLU A 59 -24.45 -3.57 8.47
C GLU A 59 -24.74 -2.13 8.94
N GLU A 60 -24.04 -1.61 9.96
CA GLU A 60 -24.34 -0.26 10.51
C GLU A 60 -23.48 0.87 9.95
N ASP A 61 -22.28 0.59 9.42
CA ASP A 61 -21.38 1.58 8.83
C ASP A 61 -20.67 1.00 7.61
N SER A 62 -20.71 1.70 6.48
CA SER A 62 -19.88 1.33 5.33
C SER A 62 -18.43 1.69 5.63
N TYR A 63 -17.55 0.68 5.66
CA TYR A 63 -16.11 0.86 5.86
C TYR A 63 -15.30 0.04 4.85
N ALA A 64 -14.08 0.50 4.58
CA ALA A 64 -13.11 -0.24 3.82
C ALA A 64 -11.75 -0.18 4.52
N VAL A 65 -10.97 -1.26 4.41
CA VAL A 65 -9.62 -1.35 4.94
C VAL A 65 -8.65 -1.39 3.76
N VAL A 66 -7.57 -0.63 3.86
CA VAL A 66 -6.40 -0.77 2.98
C VAL A 66 -5.14 -0.81 3.84
N HIS A 67 -4.31 -1.82 3.64
CA HIS A 67 -3.02 -1.95 4.29
C HIS A 67 -1.91 -2.12 3.26
N VAL A 68 -0.86 -1.31 3.37
CA VAL A 68 0.25 -1.30 2.43
C VAL A 68 1.56 -1.65 3.14
N ILE A 69 2.18 -2.74 2.72
CA ILE A 69 3.51 -3.12 3.19
C ILE A 69 4.51 -2.81 2.08
N ILE A 70 5.53 -2.00 2.40
CA ILE A 70 6.61 -1.63 1.49
C ILE A 70 7.91 -2.26 2.00
N GLY A 71 8.32 -3.37 1.40
CA GLY A 71 9.60 -4.01 1.68
C GLY A 71 10.74 -3.36 0.90
N LEU A 72 11.76 -2.84 1.59
CA LEU A 72 12.98 -2.31 0.98
C LEU A 72 14.18 -3.17 1.38
N LEU A 73 15.20 -3.27 0.52
CA LEU A 73 16.51 -3.73 1.00
C LEU A 73 17.01 -2.79 2.10
N ALA A 74 17.67 -3.37 3.11
CA ALA A 74 18.20 -2.61 4.24
C ALA A 74 19.17 -1.48 3.80
N GLY A 75 19.28 -0.45 4.64
CA GLY A 75 20.20 0.67 4.41
C GLY A 75 19.53 2.00 4.07
N ARG A 76 18.21 2.14 4.30
CA ARG A 76 17.52 3.44 4.29
C ARG A 76 17.29 3.95 5.70
N SER A 77 17.42 5.26 5.90
CA SER A 77 17.23 5.91 7.20
C SER A 77 15.77 5.80 7.65
N ALA A 78 15.55 5.88 8.96
CA ALA A 78 14.20 5.92 9.52
C ALA A 78 13.37 7.07 8.95
N GLU A 79 13.98 8.25 8.77
CA GLU A 79 13.34 9.42 8.16
C GLU A 79 12.89 9.16 6.71
N THR A 80 13.75 8.52 5.90
CA THR A 80 13.41 8.16 4.51
C THR A 80 12.24 7.17 4.48
N LYS A 81 12.25 6.19 5.39
CA LYS A 81 11.17 5.21 5.52
C LYS A 81 9.87 5.88 5.94
N ALA A 82 9.91 6.74 6.97
CA ALA A 82 8.75 7.50 7.44
C ALA A 82 8.16 8.38 6.33
N ARG A 83 9.00 9.12 5.60
CA ARG A 83 8.54 9.93 4.46
C ARG A 83 7.80 9.10 3.42
N LEU A 84 8.35 7.94 3.04
CA LEU A 84 7.68 7.05 2.08
C LEU A 84 6.36 6.49 2.62
N THR A 85 6.30 6.14 3.91
CA THR A 85 5.07 5.69 4.57
C THR A 85 3.99 6.76 4.49
N GLU A 86 4.30 8.01 4.86
CA GLU A 86 3.32 9.11 4.81
C GLU A 86 2.88 9.40 3.38
N THR A 87 3.80 9.42 2.42
CA THR A 87 3.44 9.59 1.00
C THR A 87 2.50 8.48 0.51
N ALA A 88 2.69 7.23 0.96
CA ALA A 88 1.75 6.15 0.61
C ALA A 88 0.34 6.42 1.15
N LEU A 89 0.20 6.95 2.36
CA LEU A 89 -1.09 7.33 2.94
C LEU A 89 -1.75 8.50 2.20
N GLU A 90 -0.97 9.51 1.79
CA GLU A 90 -1.46 10.63 0.97
C GLU A 90 -1.95 10.15 -0.41
N LEU A 91 -1.24 9.22 -1.03
CA LEU A 91 -1.64 8.60 -2.28
C LEU A 91 -2.93 7.78 -2.12
N LEU A 92 -3.11 7.05 -1.02
CA LEU A 92 -4.35 6.33 -0.76
C LEU A 92 -5.55 7.29 -0.68
N ARG A 93 -5.41 8.43 0.00
CA ARG A 93 -6.47 9.46 0.03
C ARG A 93 -6.81 10.00 -1.36
N THR A 94 -5.83 10.06 -2.26
CA THR A 94 -6.04 10.57 -3.62
C THR A 94 -6.71 9.53 -4.53
N HIS A 95 -6.33 8.26 -4.41
CA HIS A 95 -6.77 7.19 -5.31
C HIS A 95 -7.98 6.41 -4.81
N VAL A 96 -8.34 6.54 -3.53
CA VAL A 96 -9.62 6.10 -2.96
C VAL A 96 -10.49 7.34 -2.81
N ALA A 97 -11.06 7.81 -3.93
CA ALA A 97 -11.75 9.10 -3.99
C ALA A 97 -13.20 9.08 -3.48
N GLN A 98 -13.74 7.89 -3.16
CA GLN A 98 -15.11 7.77 -2.67
C GLN A 98 -15.21 8.08 -1.18
N GLU A 99 -16.25 8.83 -0.82
CA GLU A 99 -16.51 9.27 0.56
C GLU A 99 -17.71 8.54 1.20
N ASP A 100 -18.29 7.59 0.47
CA ASP A 100 -19.50 6.84 0.84
C ASP A 100 -19.23 5.81 1.97
N PHE A 101 -17.96 5.60 2.32
CA PHE A 101 -17.50 4.73 3.39
C PHE A 101 -16.33 5.34 4.15
N THR A 102 -16.14 4.90 5.40
CA THR A 102 -14.93 5.26 6.16
C THR A 102 -13.75 4.41 5.70
N LEU A 103 -12.70 5.05 5.19
CA LEU A 103 -11.46 4.38 4.82
C LEU A 103 -10.50 4.24 6.02
N HIS A 104 -10.21 2.99 6.39
CA HIS A 104 -9.16 2.62 7.33
C HIS A 104 -7.88 2.28 6.56
N ALA A 105 -7.09 3.31 6.25
CA ALA A 105 -5.81 3.18 5.56
C ALA A 105 -4.64 3.05 6.55
N SER A 106 -3.70 2.16 6.24
CA SER A 106 -2.44 2.04 6.96
C SER A 106 -1.31 1.67 6.02
N ALA A 107 -0.10 2.08 6.35
CA ALA A 107 1.09 1.74 5.59
C ALA A 107 2.28 1.52 6.52
N GLU A 108 3.20 0.65 6.13
CA GLU A 108 4.50 0.53 6.78
C GLU A 108 5.61 0.26 5.78
N VAL A 109 6.81 0.75 6.09
CA VAL A 109 8.03 0.44 5.36
C VAL A 109 8.92 -0.40 6.27
N ARG A 110 9.31 -1.59 5.79
CA ARG A 110 10.17 -2.52 6.52
C ARG A 110 11.40 -2.90 5.71
N ASP A 111 12.46 -3.27 6.43
CA ASP A 111 13.57 -3.94 5.78
C ASP A 111 13.16 -5.36 5.40
N LEU A 112 13.50 -5.74 4.18
CA LEU A 112 13.48 -7.13 3.74
C LEU A 112 14.58 -7.88 4.48
N ASP A 113 14.28 -9.12 4.86
CA ASP A 113 15.23 -9.99 5.52
C ASP A 113 16.50 -10.19 4.67
N ALA A 114 17.64 -10.42 5.31
CA ALA A 114 18.92 -10.61 4.62
C ALA A 114 18.90 -11.83 3.66
N SER A 115 18.01 -12.80 3.89
CA SER A 115 17.78 -13.93 3.01
C SER A 115 16.93 -13.62 1.78
N TYR A 116 16.33 -12.41 1.68
CA TYR A 116 15.48 -12.05 0.55
C TYR A 116 16.25 -12.14 -0.77
N ARG A 117 15.73 -12.95 -1.69
CA ARG A 117 16.23 -13.11 -3.06
C ARG A 117 15.05 -12.99 -4.01
N LYS A 118 15.31 -12.48 -5.21
CA LYS A 118 14.33 -12.41 -6.27
C LYS A 118 14.94 -12.88 -7.59
N PHE A 119 14.08 -13.26 -8.53
CA PHE A 119 14.45 -13.45 -9.92
C PHE A 119 13.35 -12.84 -10.79
N ASP A 120 13.74 -12.32 -11.96
CA ASP A 120 12.84 -11.83 -13.00
C ASP A 120 13.14 -12.66 -14.27
N ARG A 121 12.12 -13.02 -15.08
CA ARG A 121 12.28 -13.76 -16.34
C ARG A 121 11.64 -13.01 -17.50
#